data_AF-A0A9R0YUZ4-F1
#
_entry.id   AF-A0A9R0YUZ4-F1
#
_cell.length_a   1.000
_cell.length_b   1.000
_cell.length_c   1.000
_cell.angle_alpha   90.00
_cell.angle_beta   90.00
_cell.angle_gamma   90.00
#
_symmetry.space_group_name_H-M   'P 1'
#
loop_
_entity.id
_entity.type
_entity.pdbx_description
1 polymer ?
#
loop_
_entity_poly.entity_id
_entity_poly.type
_entity_poly.pdbx_seq_one_letter_code
_entity_poly.pdbx_strand_id
1 'polypeptide(L)'
;MEEMKDAPVPEGEEPKSTVRIVEEVLLKSVKQSTFLTNVGLQSSRNNSRKATAEVFAHVRDLEQKLERSELQAELVQEELTAIKMKAEESEAARNKELEMLRKKSQEQEEKLAHLMALFGAKAV
;
A
#
# COMPACT_ATOMS: atom_id res chain seq x y z
N MET A 1 -50.76 2.42 -23.06
CA MET A 1 -51.15 3.27 -21.90
C MET A 1 -52.64 3.58 -21.95
N GLU A 2 -53.18 3.88 -23.14
CA GLU A 2 -54.62 4.07 -23.38
C GLU A 2 -55.44 2.79 -23.07
N GLU A 3 -55.03 1.63 -23.60
CA GLU A 3 -55.73 0.34 -23.35
C GLU A 3 -55.83 -0.10 -21.88
N MET A 4 -54.90 0.33 -21.01
CA MET A 4 -54.93 -0.01 -19.58
C MET A 4 -55.86 0.89 -18.76
N LYS A 5 -56.23 2.05 -19.31
CA LYS A 5 -57.22 2.96 -18.71
C LYS A 5 -58.65 2.51 -18.99
N ASP A 6 -58.86 1.88 -20.15
CA ASP A 6 -60.17 1.42 -20.62
C ASP A 6 -60.47 -0.06 -20.28
N ALA A 7 -59.58 -0.71 -19.53
CA ALA A 7 -59.79 -2.09 -19.09
C ALA A 7 -60.99 -2.15 -18.13
N PRO A 8 -61.95 -3.08 -18.32
CA PRO A 8 -63.10 -3.20 -17.44
C PRO A 8 -62.63 -3.44 -16.00
N VAL A 9 -63.04 -2.55 -15.09
CA VAL A 9 -62.77 -2.72 -13.66
C VAL A 9 -63.68 -3.84 -13.15
N PRO A 10 -63.15 -4.94 -12.59
CA PRO A 10 -63.98 -5.99 -12.02
C PRO A 10 -64.84 -5.42 -10.89
N GLU A 11 -66.10 -5.87 -10.81
CA GLU A 11 -67.07 -5.35 -9.84
C GLU A 11 -66.52 -5.44 -8.41
N GLY A 12 -66.38 -4.28 -7.76
CA GLY A 12 -65.97 -4.14 -6.36
C GLY A 12 -64.58 -3.56 -6.11
N GLU A 13 -63.76 -3.32 -7.14
CA GLU A 13 -62.43 -2.70 -6.98
C GLU A 13 -62.41 -1.23 -7.39
N GLU A 14 -61.61 -0.41 -6.68
CA GLU A 14 -61.39 0.98 -7.08
C GLU A 14 -60.55 1.04 -8.37
N PRO A 15 -60.86 1.96 -9.30
CA PRO A 15 -60.05 2.17 -10.51
C PRO A 15 -58.58 2.41 -10.15
N LYS A 16 -57.67 1.73 -10.87
CA LYS A 16 -56.23 1.92 -10.65
C LYS A 16 -55.85 3.39 -10.84
N SER A 17 -55.14 3.95 -9.86
CA SER A 17 -54.59 5.31 -9.95
C SER A 17 -53.68 5.46 -11.16
N THR A 18 -53.74 6.63 -11.81
CA THR A 18 -52.92 6.99 -12.97
C THR A 18 -51.44 6.79 -12.74
N VAL A 19 -50.96 7.05 -11.52
CA VAL A 19 -49.56 6.84 -11.11
C VAL A 19 -49.18 5.36 -11.21
N ARG A 20 -50.03 4.46 -10.72
CA ARG A 20 -49.81 3.01 -10.78
C ARG A 20 -49.88 2.48 -12.22
N ILE A 21 -50.77 3.03 -13.05
CA ILE A 21 -50.85 2.67 -14.47
C ILE A 21 -49.56 3.07 -15.19
N VAL A 22 -49.08 4.29 -14.96
CA VAL A 22 -47.82 4.77 -15.55
C VAL A 22 -46.64 3.91 -15.08
N GLU A 23 -46.57 3.59 -13.79
CA GLU A 23 -45.54 2.72 -13.23
C GLU A 23 -45.56 1.32 -13.86
N GLU A 24 -46.73 0.68 -13.99
CA GLU A 24 -46.88 -0.63 -14.60
C GLU A 24 -46.49 -0.64 -16.09
N VAL A 25 -46.88 0.41 -16.83
CA VAL A 25 -46.51 0.58 -18.24
C VAL A 25 -45.00 0.75 -18.38
N LEU A 26 -44.37 1.56 -17.53
CA LEU A 26 -42.93 1.76 -17.54
C LEU A 26 -42.18 0.46 -17.18
N LEU A 27 -42.64 -0.29 -16.18
CA LEU A 27 -42.06 -1.58 -15.82
C LEU A 27 -42.14 -2.62 -16.95
N LYS A 28 -43.23 -2.63 -17.72
CA LYS A 28 -43.38 -3.52 -18.88
C LYS A 28 -42.54 -3.04 -20.07
N SER A 29 -42.60 -1.74 -20.39
CA SER A 29 -41.89 -1.16 -21.53
C SER A 29 -40.38 -1.20 -21.34
N VAL A 30 -39.88 -0.91 -20.14
CA VAL A 30 -38.44 -0.98 -19.83
C VAL A 30 -37.92 -2.41 -19.95
N LYS A 31 -38.72 -3.43 -19.62
CA LYS A 31 -38.32 -4.86 -19.76
C LYS A 31 -38.34 -5.34 -21.22
N GLN A 32 -39.23 -4.81 -22.05
CA GLN A 32 -39.42 -5.23 -23.44
C GLN A 32 -38.72 -4.34 -24.47
N SER A 33 -38.12 -3.21 -24.04
CA SER A 33 -37.50 -2.26 -24.96
C SER A 33 -36.19 -2.79 -25.53
N THR A 34 -36.24 -3.21 -26.79
CA THR A 34 -35.09 -3.61 -27.61
C THR A 34 -34.08 -2.48 -27.79
N PHE A 35 -34.54 -1.23 -27.85
CA PHE A 35 -33.65 -0.06 -27.91
C PHE A 35 -32.76 0.01 -26.67
N LEU A 36 -33.35 -0.07 -25.47
CA LEU A 36 -32.60 -0.03 -24.21
C LEU A 36 -31.66 -1.24 -24.07
N THR A 37 -32.01 -2.40 -24.63
CA THR A 37 -31.09 -3.55 -24.76
C THR A 37 -29.91 -3.21 -25.65
N ASN A 38 -30.17 -2.68 -26.85
CA ASN A 38 -29.15 -2.39 -27.86
C ASN A 38 -28.18 -1.30 -27.43
N VAL A 39 -28.66 -0.28 -26.69
CA VAL A 39 -27.80 0.79 -26.16
C VAL A 39 -27.17 0.44 -24.80
N GLY A 40 -27.33 -0.80 -24.31
CA GLY A 40 -26.70 -1.29 -23.08
C GLY A 40 -27.26 -0.69 -21.79
N LEU A 41 -28.39 0.01 -21.85
CA LEU A 41 -29.03 0.65 -20.70
C LEU A 41 -30.01 -0.27 -19.97
N GLN A 42 -30.44 -1.38 -20.58
CA GLN A 42 -31.04 -2.50 -19.85
C GLN A 42 -29.98 -3.22 -19.02
N SER A 43 -29.53 -2.57 -17.96
CA SER A 43 -28.69 -3.23 -16.97
C SER A 43 -29.58 -4.16 -16.14
N SER A 44 -29.35 -5.47 -16.25
CA SER A 44 -29.82 -6.40 -15.22
C SER A 44 -29.28 -5.89 -13.89
N ARG A 45 -30.17 -5.48 -12.98
CA ARG A 45 -29.87 -4.94 -11.64
C ARG A 45 -28.89 -5.81 -10.83
N ASN A 46 -28.70 -7.05 -11.26
CA ASN A 46 -27.84 -8.05 -10.65
C ASN A 46 -26.36 -7.92 -11.05
N ASN A 47 -26.05 -7.31 -12.21
CA ASN A 47 -24.68 -7.17 -12.71
C ASN A 47 -23.93 -5.99 -12.06
N SER A 48 -24.61 -4.87 -11.78
CA SER A 48 -24.00 -3.69 -11.16
C SER A 48 -23.60 -3.90 -9.70
N ARG A 49 -24.38 -4.69 -8.95
CA ARG A 49 -24.10 -5.06 -7.55
C ARG A 49 -22.91 -6.01 -7.40
N LYS A 50 -22.72 -6.93 -8.35
CA LYS A 50 -21.54 -7.81 -8.39
C LYS A 50 -20.26 -7.03 -8.66
N ALA A 51 -20.29 -6.14 -9.65
CA ALA A 51 -19.13 -5.29 -9.97
C ALA A 51 -18.71 -4.41 -8.78
N THR A 52 -19.67 -3.88 -8.01
CA THR A 52 -19.34 -3.11 -6.79
C THR A 52 -18.74 -3.99 -5.69
N ALA A 53 -19.30 -5.18 -5.45
CA ALA A 53 -18.77 -6.10 -4.44
C ALA A 53 -17.33 -6.57 -4.75
N GLU A 54 -17.02 -6.83 -6.02
CA GLU A 54 -15.67 -7.19 -6.46
C GLU A 54 -14.68 -6.05 -6.26
N VAL A 55 -15.08 -4.81 -6.55
CA VAL A 55 -14.26 -3.62 -6.28
C VAL A 55 -13.98 -3.46 -4.79
N PHE A 56 -14.99 -3.60 -3.92
CA PHE A 56 -14.79 -3.53 -2.47
C PHE A 56 -13.87 -4.64 -1.95
N ALA A 57 -14.00 -5.86 -2.47
CA ALA A 57 -13.10 -6.96 -2.10
C ALA A 57 -11.65 -6.68 -2.50
N HIS A 58 -11.44 -6.10 -3.68
CA HIS A 58 -10.11 -5.72 -4.15
C HIS A 58 -9.50 -4.57 -3.34
N VAL A 59 -10.30 -3.54 -2.98
CA VAL A 59 -9.83 -2.45 -2.11
C VAL A 59 -9.37 -3.00 -0.77
N ARG A 60 -10.16 -3.89 -0.14
CA ARG A 60 -9.77 -4.52 1.13
C ARG A 60 -8.48 -5.33 1.03
N ASP A 61 -8.29 -6.06 -0.07
CA ASP A 61 -7.05 -6.82 -0.31
C ASP A 61 -5.83 -5.89 -0.47
N LEU A 62 -5.99 -4.77 -1.17
CA LEU A 62 -4.94 -3.75 -1.28
C LEU A 62 -4.61 -3.11 0.06
N GLU A 63 -5.62 -2.75 0.86
CA GLU A 63 -5.43 -2.19 2.21
C GLU A 63 -4.64 -3.17 3.10
N GLN A 64 -4.99 -4.45 3.07
CA GLN A 64 -4.28 -5.48 3.84
C GLN A 64 -2.83 -5.66 3.35
N LYS A 65 -2.58 -5.58 2.04
CA LYS A 65 -1.23 -5.63 1.48
C LYS A 65 -0.40 -4.41 1.88
N LEU A 66 -1.03 -3.24 1.90
CA LEU A 66 -0.38 -2.00 2.32
C LEU A 66 0.04 -2.09 3.80
N GLU A 67 -0.88 -2.47 4.69
CA GLU A 67 -0.59 -2.62 6.12
C GLU A 67 0.56 -3.61 6.37
N ARG A 68 0.56 -4.77 5.67
CA ARG A 68 1.66 -5.73 5.76
C ARG A 68 2.98 -5.15 5.25
N SER A 69 2.94 -4.37 4.17
CA SER A 69 4.14 -3.75 3.60
C SER A 69 4.70 -2.67 4.53
N GLU A 70 3.85 -1.89 5.19
CA GLU A 70 4.24 -0.87 6.15
C GLU A 70 4.93 -1.50 7.36
N LEU A 71 4.35 -2.57 7.92
CA LEU A 71 4.97 -3.32 9.02
C LEU A 71 6.33 -3.91 8.63
N GLN A 72 6.46 -4.45 7.41
CA GLN A 72 7.75 -4.94 6.92
C GLN A 72 8.78 -3.82 6.74
N ALA A 73 8.36 -2.67 6.24
CA ALA A 73 9.25 -1.52 6.07
C ALA A 73 9.76 -1.00 7.43
N GLU A 74 8.89 -0.97 8.44
CA GLU A 74 9.27 -0.58 9.81
C GLU A 74 10.30 -1.53 10.40
N LEU A 75 10.10 -2.85 10.28
CA LEU A 75 11.07 -3.86 10.73
C LEU A 75 12.42 -3.72 10.03
N VAL A 76 12.42 -3.55 8.70
CA VAL A 76 13.66 -3.37 7.93
C VAL A 76 14.37 -2.09 8.36
N GLN A 77 13.63 -1.01 8.62
CA GLN A 77 14.22 0.24 9.09
C GLN A 77 14.83 0.09 10.50
N GLU A 78 14.17 -0.63 11.40
CA GLU A 78 14.71 -0.95 12.72
C GLU A 78 15.99 -1.79 12.61
N GLU A 79 15.99 -2.84 11.81
CA GLU A 79 17.19 -3.67 11.59
C GLU A 79 18.34 -2.85 10.99
N LEU A 80 18.07 -1.97 10.03
CA LEU A 80 19.08 -1.10 9.42
C LEU A 80 19.66 -0.11 10.44
N THR A 81 18.84 0.47 11.31
CA THR A 81 19.33 1.38 12.35
C THR A 81 20.20 0.63 13.36
N ALA A 82 19.81 -0.59 13.77
CA ALA A 82 20.61 -1.44 14.65
C ALA A 82 21.96 -1.84 14.02
N ILE A 83 21.96 -2.22 12.72
CA ILE A 83 23.20 -2.55 12.00
C ILE A 83 24.10 -1.33 11.90
N LYS A 84 23.54 -0.16 11.58
CA LYS A 84 24.31 1.08 11.47
C LYS A 84 24.96 1.46 12.80
N MET A 85 24.22 1.38 13.91
CA MET A 85 24.80 1.62 15.24
C MET A 85 25.95 0.67 15.56
N LYS A 86 25.78 -0.64 15.32
CA LYS A 86 26.85 -1.62 15.54
C LYS A 86 28.07 -1.37 14.65
N ALA A 87 27.86 -0.93 13.41
CA ALA A 87 28.94 -0.60 12.50
C ALA A 87 29.73 0.63 12.99
N GLU A 88 29.03 1.68 13.43
CA GLU A 88 29.64 2.89 14.00
C GLU A 88 30.43 2.56 15.29
N GLU A 89 29.87 1.74 16.18
CA GLU A 89 30.56 1.27 17.39
C GLU A 89 31.81 0.44 17.07
N SER A 90 31.71 -0.48 16.12
CA SER A 90 32.84 -1.30 15.68
C SER A 90 33.95 -0.46 15.04
N GLU A 91 33.57 0.53 14.22
CA GLU A 91 34.52 1.44 13.60
C GLU A 91 35.21 2.32 14.66
N ALA A 92 34.47 2.84 15.64
CA ALA A 92 35.05 3.60 16.74
C ALA A 92 36.04 2.77 17.56
N ALA A 93 35.70 1.52 17.88
CA ALA A 93 36.60 0.59 18.58
C ALA A 93 37.88 0.32 17.78
N ARG A 94 37.74 0.03 16.48
CA ARG A 94 38.87 -0.20 15.57
C ARG A 94 39.77 1.03 15.47
N ASN A 95 39.19 2.22 15.35
CA ASN A 95 39.95 3.47 15.24
C ASN A 95 40.76 3.74 16.53
N LYS A 96 40.18 3.47 17.71
CA LYS A 96 40.90 3.55 18.98
C LYS A 96 42.06 2.57 19.05
N GLU A 97 41.89 1.34 18.57
CA GLU A 97 42.97 0.35 18.50
C GLU A 97 44.10 0.80 17.57
N LEU A 98 43.76 1.30 16.38
CA LEU A 98 44.73 1.85 15.44
C LEU A 98 45.50 3.04 16.02
N GLU A 99 44.84 3.91 16.78
CA GLU A 99 45.50 5.03 17.45
C GLU A 99 46.50 4.55 18.51
N MET A 100 46.14 3.55 19.31
CA MET A 100 47.04 2.94 20.31
C MET A 100 48.27 2.31 19.64
N LEU A 101 48.07 1.58 18.54
CA LEU A 101 49.17 0.97 17.78
C LEU A 101 50.11 2.04 17.18
N ARG A 102 49.55 3.13 16.64
CA ARG A 102 50.36 4.25 16.13
C ARG A 102 51.20 4.89 17.22
N LYS A 103 50.62 5.18 18.39
CA LYS A 103 51.37 5.74 19.54
C LYS A 103 52.50 4.81 19.95
N LYS A 104 52.23 3.51 20.06
CA LYS A 104 53.26 2.52 20.39
C LYS A 104 54.38 2.45 19.35
N SER A 105 54.06 2.55 18.05
CA SER A 105 55.06 2.61 16.97
C SER A 105 55.93 3.84 17.11
N GLN A 106 55.32 5.02 17.32
CA GLN A 106 56.03 6.28 17.50
C GLN A 106 56.98 6.21 18.70
N GLU A 107 56.52 5.71 19.85
CA GLU A 107 57.38 5.54 21.04
C GLU A 107 58.56 4.59 20.78
N GLN A 108 58.36 3.53 19.98
CA GLN A 108 59.44 2.61 19.61
C GLN A 108 60.45 3.27 18.66
N GLU A 109 59.98 4.04 17.68
CA GLU A 109 60.82 4.80 16.76
C GLU A 109 61.63 5.87 17.49
N GLU A 110 61.03 6.59 18.45
CA GLU A 110 61.72 7.56 19.29
C GLU A 110 62.82 6.91 20.14
N LYS A 111 62.52 5.76 20.77
CA LYS A 111 63.52 5.00 21.55
C LYS A 111 64.68 4.53 20.66
N LEU A 112 64.38 4.05 19.45
CA LEU A 112 65.40 3.64 18.49
C LEU A 112 66.26 4.83 18.05
N ALA A 113 65.63 5.96 17.72
CA ALA A 113 66.34 7.19 17.33
C ALA A 113 67.25 7.69 18.47
N HIS A 114 66.77 7.67 19.71
CA HIS A 114 67.58 8.04 20.88
C HIS A 114 68.78 7.10 21.07
N LEU A 115 68.58 5.79 20.92
CA LEU A 115 69.66 4.81 20.97
C LEU A 115 70.68 5.07 19.86
N MET A 116 70.24 5.26 18.62
CA MET A 116 71.11 5.58 17.50
C MET A 116 71.89 6.88 17.72
N ALA A 117 71.30 7.89 18.35
CA ALA A 117 72.01 9.12 18.70
C ALA A 117 73.12 8.87 19.73
N LEU A 118 72.85 8.07 20.77
CA LEU A 118 73.85 7.74 21.81
C LEU A 118 75.02 6.91 21.26
N PHE A 119 74.74 5.94 20.37
CA PHE A 119 75.76 5.06 19.82
C PHE A 119 76.43 5.62 18.55
N GLY A 120 75.71 6.41 17.76
CA GLY A 120 76.22 7.12 16.58
C GLY A 120 77.13 8.30 16.94
N ALA A 121 76.95 8.91 18.11
CA ALA A 121 77.85 9.92 18.64
C ALA A 121 79.21 9.36 19.15
N LYS A 122 79.40 8.03 19.15
CA LYS A 122 80.62 7.37 19.65
C LYS A 122 81.58 6.90 18.55
N ALA A 123 81.37 7.32 17.29
CA ALA A 123 82.28 7.05 16.18
C ALA A 123 83.09 8.31 15.81
N VAL A 124 84.01 8.71 16.68
CA VAL A 124 85.18 9.56 16.37
C VAL A 124 86.36 9.05 17.17
#